data_AF-A0A1R1BTR6-F1
#
_entry.id   AF-A0A1R1BTR6-F1
#
_cell.length_a   1.000
_cell.length_b   1.000
_cell.length_c   1.000
_cell.angle_alpha   90.00
_cell.angle_beta   90.00
_cell.angle_gamma   90.00
#
_symmetry.space_group_name_H-M   'P 1'
#
loop_
_entity.id
_entity.type
_entity.pdbx_description
1 polymer ?
#
loop_
_entity_poly.entity_id
_entity_poly.type
_entity_poly.pdbx_seq_one_letter_code
_entity_poly.pdbx_strand_id
1 'polypeptide(L)' 'MSDVCRFYVVYNDFTITICSVFDDVCEELAVGGTIYGYTDNEDVAHSMMMECYQHLSTNNM' A
#
# COMPACT_ATOMS: atom_id res chain seq x y z
N MET A 1 20.25 15.22 -4.24
CA MET A 1 18.92 15.18 -3.61
C MET A 1 18.84 13.81 -2.98
N SER A 2 18.60 13.71 -1.67
CA SER A 2 18.38 12.40 -1.06
C SER A 2 17.01 11.94 -1.57
N ASP A 3 16.99 11.01 -2.51
CA ASP A 3 15.78 10.33 -2.92
C ASP A 3 15.20 9.65 -1.67
N VAL A 4 14.17 10.25 -1.08
CA VAL A 4 13.47 9.63 0.05
C VAL A 4 12.67 8.49 -0.56
N CYS A 5 13.21 7.27 -0.49
CA CYS A 5 12.47 6.06 -0.83
C CYS A 5 11.24 5.99 0.07
N ARG A 6 10.05 6.21 -0.49
CA ARG A 6 8.78 6.00 0.19
C ARG A 6 8.10 4.79 -0.39
N PHE A 7 7.60 3.94 0.50
CA PHE A 7 6.81 2.77 0.18
C PHE A 7 5.35 3.07 0.53
N TYR A 8 4.49 2.95 -0.46
CA TYR A 8 3.06 3.19 -0.37
C TYR A 8 2.34 1.85 -0.38
N VAL A 9 1.50 1.60 0.63
CA VAL A 9 0.64 0.42 0.67
C VAL A 9 -0.70 0.82 0.08
N VAL A 10 -1.02 0.25 -1.08
CA VAL A 10 -2.28 0.45 -1.80
C VAL A 10 -3.05 -0.86 -1.82
N TYR A 11 -4.36 -0.81 -1.62
CA TYR A 11 -5.20 -1.99 -1.69
C TYR A 11 -6.46 -1.73 -2.52
N ASN A 12 -7.03 -2.79 -3.05
CA ASN A 12 -8.36 -2.82 -3.64
C ASN A 12 -9.10 -4.06 -3.13
N ASP A 13 -10.24 -4.40 -3.74
CA ASP A 13 -11.07 -5.53 -3.32
C ASP A 13 -10.39 -6.91 -3.46
N PHE A 14 -9.29 -7.00 -4.22
CA PHE A 14 -8.63 -8.26 -4.59
C PHE A 14 -7.17 -8.34 -4.16
N THR A 15 -6.46 -7.23 -4.10
CA THR A 15 -5.00 -7.19 -3.92
C THR A 15 -4.56 -6.10 -2.96
N ILE A 16 -3.40 -6.31 -2.35
CA ILE A 16 -2.65 -5.31 -1.58
C ILE A 16 -1.25 -5.27 -2.19
N THR A 17 -0.79 -4.07 -2.53
CA THR A 17 0.45 -3.83 -3.28
C THR A 17 1.30 -2.77 -2.57
N ILE A 18 2.61 -2.99 -2.50
CA ILE A 18 3.57 -1.98 -2.05
C ILE A 18 4.20 -1.33 -3.27
N CYS A 19 4.02 -0.02 -3.42
CA CYS A 19 4.58 0.77 -4.51
C CYS A 19 5.70 1.67 -3.98
N SER A 20 6.88 1.67 -4.61
CA SER A 20 7.98 2.59 -4.29
C SER A 20 8.09 3.77 -5.27
N VAL A 21 7.39 3.68 -6.41
CA VAL A 21 7.29 4.72 -7.43
C VAL A 21 5.92 5.37 -7.34
N PHE A 22 5.89 6.71 -7.35
CA PHE A 22 4.64 7.45 -7.20
C PHE A 22 3.69 7.29 -8.39
N ASP A 23 4.23 7.14 -9.60
CA ASP A 23 3.43 6.91 -10.81
C ASP A 23 2.62 5.60 -10.69
N ASP A 24 3.23 4.52 -10.18
CA ASP A 24 2.54 3.25 -9.92
C ASP A 24 1.39 3.43 -8.92
N VAL A 25 1.56 4.27 -7.90
CA VAL A 25 0.49 4.61 -6.94
C VAL A 25 -0.67 5.28 -7.65
N CYS A 26 -0.38 6.22 -8.55
CA CYS A 26 -1.42 6.90 -9.33
C CYS A 26 -2.18 5.94 -10.24
N GLU A 27 -1.50 4.98 -10.87
CA GLU A 27 -2.13 3.95 -11.69
C GLU A 27 -3.06 3.06 -10.87
N GLU A 28 -2.60 2.57 -9.71
CA GLU A 28 -3.42 1.75 -8.80
C GLU A 28 -4.65 2.52 -8.28
N LEU A 29 -4.49 3.81 -7.97
CA LEU A 29 -5.61 4.68 -7.58
C LEU A 29 -6.60 4.91 -8.72
N ALA A 30 -6.12 5.08 -9.96
CA ALA A 30 -6.98 5.32 -11.13
C ALA A 30 -7.88 4.12 -11.45
N VAL A 31 -7.44 2.90 -11.12
CA VAL A 31 -8.24 1.67 -11.28
C VAL A 31 -9.14 1.37 -10.09
N GLY A 32 -9.21 2.26 -9.09
CA GLY A 32 -10.08 2.14 -7.92
C GLY A 32 -9.41 1.66 -6.64
N GLY A 33 -8.07 1.61 -6.61
CA GLY A 33 -7.31 1.34 -5.39
C GLY A 33 -7.46 2.46 -4.35
N THR A 34 -7.13 2.12 -3.10
CA THR A 34 -7.13 3.02 -1.95
C THR A 34 -5.79 2.92 -1.24
N ILE A 35 -5.19 4.06 -0.86
CA ILE A 35 -3.97 4.05 -0.05
C ILE A 35 -4.34 3.68 1.40
N TYR A 36 -3.74 2.59 1.89
CA TYR A 36 -3.78 2.25 3.30
C TYR A 36 -2.83 3.13 4.11
N GLY A 37 -1.62 3.38 3.60
CA GLY A 37 -0.65 4.28 4.22
C GLY A 37 0.70 4.31 3.49
N TYR A 38 1.67 5.02 4.05
CA TYR A 38 3.03 5.11 3.51
C TYR A 38 4.09 5.17 4.61
N THR A 39 5.31 4.76 4.27
CA THR A 39 6.48 4.78 5.17
C THR A 39 7.77 4.90 4.36
N ASP A 40 8.87 5.28 5.00
CA ASP A 40 10.21 5.31 4.42
C ASP A 40 11.03 4.04 4.76
N ASN A 41 10.40 3.05 5.40
CA ASN A 41 11.03 1.79 5.79
C ASN A 41 10.27 0.59 5.17
N GLU A 42 10.97 -0.22 4.39
CA GLU A 42 10.40 -1.38 3.69
C GLU A 42 9.83 -2.44 4.64
N ASP A 43 10.50 -2.73 5.76
CA ASP A 43 10.02 -3.69 6.76
C ASP A 43 8.69 -3.22 7.41
N VAL A 44 8.57 -1.90 7.61
CA VAL A 44 7.34 -1.29 8.10
C VAL A 44 6.24 -1.37 7.04
N ALA A 45 6.57 -1.16 5.76
CA ALA A 45 5.60 -1.27 4.66
C ALA A 45 5.03 -2.69 4.57
N HIS A 46 5.88 -3.72 4.71
CA HIS A 46 5.44 -5.11 4.78
C HIS A 46 4.56 -5.39 6.00
N SER A 47 4.90 -4.82 7.17
CA SER A 47 4.07 -4.93 8.36
C SER A 47 2.69 -4.30 8.16
N MET A 48 2.63 -3.11 7.54
CA MET A 48 1.39 -2.42 7.19
C MET A 48 0.55 -3.19 6.17
N MET A 49 1.18 -3.84 5.19
CA MET A 49 0.49 -4.71 4.24
C MET A 49 -0.20 -5.90 4.96
N MET A 50 0.51 -6.54 5.89
CA MET A 50 -0.05 -7.64 6.68
C MET A 50 -1.19 -7.17 7.60
N GLU A 51 -1.07 -5.98 8.19
CA GLU A 51 -2.12 -5.36 8.99
C GLU A 51 -3.36 -5.07 8.12
N CYS A 52 -3.17 -4.47 6.94
CA CYS A 52 -4.22 -4.21 5.97
C CYS A 52 -4.97 -5.49 5.57
N TYR A 53 -4.23 -6.58 5.31
CA TYR A 53 -4.82 -7.89 5.02
C TYR A 53 -5.72 -8.39 6.16
N GLN A 54 -5.26 -8.28 7.40
CA GLN A 54 -6.03 -8.69 8.57
C GLN A 54 -7.31 -7.85 8.73
N HIS A 55 -7.23 -6.54 8.56
CA HIS A 55 -8.39 -5.64 8.60
C HIS A 55 -9.43 -6.02 7.53
N LEU A 56 -9.00 -6.23 6.28
CA LEU A 56 -9.90 -6.64 5.19
C LEU A 56 -10.53 -8.00 5.44
N SER A 57 -9.76 -8.98 5.93
CA SER A 57 -10.28 -10.30 6.26
C SER A 57 -11.30 -10.30 7.40
N THR A 58 -11.17 -9.35 8.33
CA THR A 58 -12.08 -9.24 9.49
C THR A 58 -13.37 -8.50 9.11
N ASN A 59 -13.29 -7.47 8.26
CA ASN A 59 -14.47 -6.72 7.79
C ASN A 59 -15.32 -7.49 6.76
N ASN A 60 -14.77 -8.52 6.12
CA ASN A 60 -15.49 -9.36 5.16
C ASN A 60 -16.15 -10.61 5.80
N MET A 61 -16.23 -10.69 7.13
CA MET A 61 -17.01 -11.67 7.90
C MET A 61 -18.31 -11.06 8.43
#